data_AF-A0A0J0YT55-F1
#
_entry.id   AF-A0A0J0YT55-F1
#
_cell.length_a   1.000
_cell.length_b   1.000
_cell.length_c   1.000
_cell.angle_alpha   90.00
_cell.angle_beta   90.00
_cell.angle_gamma   90.00
#
_symmetry.space_group_name_H-M   'P 1'
#
loop_
_entity.id
_entity.type
_entity.pdbx_description
1 polymer ?
#
loop_
_entity_poly.entity_id
_entity_poly.type
_entity_poly.pdbx_seq_one_letter_code
_entity_poly.pdbx_strand_id
1 'polypeptide(L)'
;MQVNVHFNAENDLDRFFEQGEEGEAAVGYLDNVINILNTNPFLAEDILNDKYHREYSPPGPLGLQCKPILSLQKQGIKVIRIRFDDGEVSDYRMIYAPIFEKQPNGSYHREIYILAVINKKLDNFNYQPEHPITTRIIKDYEELHSN
;
A
#
# COMPACT_ATOMS: atom_id res chain seq x y z
N MET A 1 1.12 -1.45 16.52
CA MET A 1 1.36 -1.33 15.07
C MET A 1 0.89 0.03 14.64
N GLN A 2 1.66 0.66 13.75
CA GLN A 2 1.41 2.01 13.26
C GLN A 2 1.30 1.99 11.74
N VAL A 3 0.40 2.79 11.20
CA VAL A 3 0.29 3.02 9.75
C VAL A 3 0.79 4.43 9.48
N ASN A 4 1.80 4.53 8.61
CA ASN A 4 2.41 5.78 8.20
C ASN A 4 2.11 5.99 6.70
N VAL A 5 1.74 7.20 6.32
CA VAL A 5 1.56 7.57 4.92
C VAL A 5 2.80 8.36 4.49
N HIS A 6 3.46 7.92 3.44
CA HIS A 6 4.61 8.62 2.90
C HIS A 6 4.15 9.91 2.22
N PHE A 7 4.96 10.97 2.25
CA PHE A 7 4.62 12.27 1.65
C PHE A 7 4.21 12.14 0.16
N ASN A 8 4.85 11.25 -0.60
CA ASN A 8 4.47 11.02 -1.99
C ASN A 8 3.09 10.35 -2.14
N ALA A 9 2.68 9.52 -1.18
CA ALA A 9 1.34 8.93 -1.16
C ALA A 9 0.27 9.95 -0.76
N GLU A 10 0.59 10.89 0.15
CA GLU A 10 -0.28 12.03 0.46
C GLU A 10 -0.51 12.89 -0.79
N ASN A 11 0.56 13.24 -1.52
CA ASN A 11 0.45 13.98 -2.79
C ASN A 11 -0.35 13.20 -3.85
N ASP A 12 -0.27 11.87 -3.87
CA ASP A 12 -1.09 11.07 -4.78
C ASP A 12 -2.59 11.21 -4.45
N LEU A 13 -2.95 11.18 -3.16
CA LEU A 13 -4.33 11.36 -2.69
C LEU A 13 -4.84 12.76 -3.04
N ASP A 14 -4.06 13.81 -2.77
CA ASP A 14 -4.41 15.18 -3.11
C ASP A 14 -4.66 15.34 -4.63
N ARG A 15 -3.78 14.77 -5.46
CA ARG A 15 -3.94 14.76 -6.92
C ARG A 15 -5.22 14.07 -7.38
N PHE A 16 -5.65 13.01 -6.69
CA PHE A 16 -6.92 12.33 -7.01
C PHE A 16 -8.13 13.12 -6.51
N PHE A 17 -8.02 13.76 -5.35
CA PHE A 17 -9.08 14.60 -4.80
C PHE A 17 -9.43 15.75 -5.75
N GLU A 18 -8.43 16.33 -6.42
CA GLU A 18 -8.60 17.41 -7.40
C GLU A 18 -9.35 17.01 -8.70
N GLN A 19 -9.74 15.73 -8.88
CA GLN A 19 -10.41 15.23 -10.09
C GLN A 19 -11.95 15.38 -10.08
N GLY A 20 -12.50 16.11 -9.10
CA GLY A 20 -13.94 16.34 -8.96
C GLY A 20 -14.65 15.23 -8.17
N GLU A 21 -15.98 15.19 -8.25
CA GLU A 21 -16.82 14.36 -7.35
C GLU A 21 -16.41 12.87 -7.29
N GLU A 22 -16.06 12.27 -8.43
CA GLU A 22 -15.60 10.87 -8.49
C GLU A 22 -14.25 10.69 -7.77
N GLY A 23 -13.33 11.64 -7.93
CA GLY A 23 -12.05 11.66 -7.26
C GLY A 23 -12.19 11.85 -5.74
N GLU A 24 -13.04 12.78 -5.32
CA GLU A 24 -13.35 13.03 -3.90
C GLU A 24 -13.94 11.78 -3.22
N ALA A 25 -14.89 11.11 -3.87
CA ALA A 25 -15.49 9.88 -3.35
C ALA A 25 -14.45 8.74 -3.23
N ALA A 26 -13.60 8.57 -4.25
CA ALA A 26 -12.54 7.57 -4.23
C ALA A 26 -11.53 7.84 -3.11
N VAL A 27 -11.06 9.08 -2.97
CA VAL A 27 -10.13 9.47 -1.90
C VAL A 27 -10.76 9.27 -0.52
N GLY A 28 -12.03 9.66 -0.34
CA GLY A 28 -12.74 9.44 0.92
C GLY A 28 -12.82 7.96 1.32
N TYR A 29 -13.01 7.06 0.35
CA TYR A 29 -12.94 5.61 0.59
C TYR A 29 -11.53 5.18 1.00
N LEU A 30 -10.51 5.61 0.27
CA LEU A 30 -9.11 5.23 0.52
C LEU A 30 -8.65 5.72 1.90
N ASP A 31 -8.94 6.95 2.26
CA ASP A 31 -8.65 7.53 3.59
C ASP A 31 -9.36 6.75 4.70
N ASN A 32 -10.61 6.34 4.48
CA ASN A 32 -11.32 5.50 5.43
C ASN A 32 -10.63 4.14 5.63
N VAL A 33 -10.11 3.51 4.57
CA VAL A 33 -9.31 2.28 4.69
C VAL A 33 -8.04 2.53 5.49
N ILE A 34 -7.29 3.59 5.20
CA ILE A 34 -6.07 3.97 5.95
C ILE A 34 -6.40 4.15 7.43
N ASN A 35 -7.46 4.89 7.74
CA ASN A 35 -7.93 5.14 9.10
C ASN A 35 -8.34 3.84 9.82
N ILE A 36 -9.04 2.92 9.14
CA ILE A 36 -9.39 1.62 9.72
C ILE A 36 -8.13 0.80 10.04
N LEU A 37 -7.14 0.76 9.14
CA LEU A 37 -5.89 0.04 9.39
C LEU A 37 -5.11 0.67 10.57
N ASN A 38 -5.12 1.99 10.69
CA ASN A 38 -4.42 2.69 11.76
C ASN A 38 -5.10 2.52 13.13
N THR A 39 -6.43 2.48 13.16
CA THR A 39 -7.22 2.36 14.40
C THR A 39 -7.49 0.92 14.82
N ASN A 40 -7.30 -0.06 13.93
CA ASN A 40 -7.53 -1.47 14.21
C ASN A 40 -6.26 -2.31 13.97
N PRO A 41 -5.43 -2.53 15.01
CA PRO A 41 -4.18 -3.25 14.89
C PRO A 41 -4.37 -4.70 14.46
N PHE A 42 -5.50 -5.35 14.80
CA PHE A 42 -5.77 -6.74 14.38
C PHE A 42 -5.96 -6.84 12.86
N LEU A 43 -6.68 -5.89 12.25
CA LEU A 43 -6.87 -5.85 10.80
C LEU A 43 -5.55 -5.54 10.09
N ALA A 44 -4.79 -4.59 10.60
CA ALA A 44 -3.46 -4.32 10.08
C ALA A 44 -2.52 -5.53 10.22
N GLU A 45 -2.66 -6.38 11.25
CA GLU A 45 -1.82 -7.59 11.39
C GLU A 45 -2.25 -8.66 10.39
N ASP A 46 -3.56 -8.77 10.15
CA ASP A 46 -4.08 -9.78 9.24
C ASP A 46 -3.69 -9.46 7.78
N ILE A 47 -3.61 -8.18 7.36
CA ILE A 47 -3.11 -7.85 5.99
C ILE A 47 -1.62 -8.13 5.79
N LEU A 48 -0.83 -8.20 6.88
CA LEU A 48 0.57 -8.61 6.87
C LEU A 48 0.75 -10.13 6.80
N ASN A 49 -0.32 -10.90 6.97
CA ASN A 49 -0.25 -12.35 6.98
C ASN A 49 -0.01 -12.90 5.56
N ASP A 50 1.10 -13.62 5.38
CA ASP A 50 1.51 -14.27 4.12
C ASP A 50 0.40 -15.14 3.48
N LYS A 51 -0.56 -15.64 4.27
CA LYS A 51 -1.70 -16.40 3.75
C LYS A 51 -2.52 -15.62 2.72
N TYR A 52 -2.53 -14.29 2.77
CA TYR A 52 -3.24 -13.44 1.79
C TYR A 52 -2.40 -13.02 0.60
N HIS A 53 -1.07 -13.20 0.67
CA HIS A 53 -0.13 -12.79 -0.37
C HIS A 53 0.04 -13.84 -1.49
N ARG A 54 -0.65 -14.99 -1.38
CA ARG A 54 -0.57 -16.07 -2.37
C ARG A 54 -1.44 -15.76 -3.58
N GLU A 55 -1.11 -16.39 -4.70
CA GLU A 55 -1.74 -16.15 -5.99
C GLU A 55 -3.26 -16.46 -6.00
N TYR A 56 -3.68 -17.47 -5.23
CA TYR A 56 -5.06 -17.95 -5.12
C TYR A 56 -5.69 -17.71 -3.73
N SER A 57 -5.21 -16.71 -2.98
CA SER A 57 -5.80 -16.39 -1.70
C SER A 57 -7.19 -15.76 -1.85
N PRO A 58 -8.16 -16.08 -0.97
CA PRO A 58 -9.39 -15.30 -0.88
C PRO A 58 -9.04 -13.84 -0.53
N PRO A 59 -9.95 -12.88 -0.81
CA PRO A 59 -9.78 -11.50 -0.35
C PRO A 59 -9.47 -11.50 1.15
N GLY A 60 -8.54 -10.64 1.55
CA GLY A 60 -8.25 -10.38 2.95
C GLY A 60 -9.40 -9.65 3.64
N PRO A 61 -9.20 -9.22 4.89
CA PRO A 61 -10.19 -8.42 5.62
C PRO A 61 -10.67 -7.23 4.77
N LEU A 62 -11.96 -6.90 4.89
CA LEU A 62 -12.61 -5.81 4.13
C LEU A 62 -12.66 -6.02 2.61
N GLY A 63 -12.41 -7.24 2.10
CA GLY A 63 -12.35 -7.49 0.66
C GLY A 63 -11.05 -6.97 0.02
N LEU A 64 -10.00 -6.75 0.81
CA LEU A 64 -8.73 -6.24 0.32
C LEU A 64 -7.87 -7.37 -0.25
N GLN A 65 -7.45 -7.23 -1.51
CA GLN A 65 -6.53 -8.16 -2.15
C GLN A 65 -5.09 -7.68 -2.03
N CYS A 66 -4.37 -8.20 -1.05
CA CYS A 66 -2.96 -7.87 -0.78
C CYS A 66 -2.03 -8.83 -1.54
N LYS A 67 -1.28 -8.35 -2.55
CA LYS A 67 -0.33 -9.18 -3.30
C LYS A 67 1.04 -8.50 -3.44
N PRO A 68 2.15 -9.24 -3.32
CA PRO A 68 3.48 -8.68 -3.53
C PRO A 68 3.65 -8.21 -4.97
N ILE A 69 4.41 -7.14 -5.17
CA ILE A 69 4.84 -6.73 -6.51
C ILE A 69 6.06 -7.58 -6.90
N LEU A 70 5.82 -8.67 -7.63
CA LEU A 70 6.83 -9.69 -7.89
C LEU A 70 8.08 -9.17 -8.63
N SER A 71 7.94 -8.19 -9.52
CA SER A 71 9.06 -7.55 -10.22
C SER A 71 10.03 -6.86 -9.26
N LEU A 72 9.52 -6.31 -8.15
CA LEU A 72 10.31 -5.64 -7.11
C LEU A 72 10.81 -6.61 -6.05
N GLN A 73 9.99 -7.60 -5.68
CA GLN A 73 10.38 -8.63 -4.71
C GLN A 73 11.62 -9.41 -5.17
N LYS A 74 11.75 -9.68 -6.48
CA LYS A 74 12.95 -10.30 -7.08
C LYS A 74 14.23 -9.49 -6.91
N GLN A 75 14.10 -8.18 -6.67
CA GLN A 75 15.20 -7.25 -6.42
C GLN A 75 15.43 -7.01 -4.92
N GLY A 76 14.75 -7.77 -4.04
CA GLY A 76 14.83 -7.60 -2.59
C GLY A 76 13.91 -6.54 -2.02
N ILE A 77 13.12 -5.84 -2.85
CA ILE A 77 12.22 -4.78 -2.43
C ILE A 77 10.87 -5.39 -2.04
N LYS A 78 10.56 -5.37 -0.75
CA LYS A 78 9.38 -6.02 -0.16
C LYS A 78 8.21 -5.06 -0.08
N VAL A 79 7.58 -4.79 -1.21
CA VAL A 79 6.34 -3.98 -1.26
C VAL A 79 5.14 -4.81 -1.67
N ILE A 80 4.00 -4.48 -1.09
CA ILE A 80 2.73 -5.17 -1.25
C ILE A 80 1.71 -4.19 -1.82
N ARG A 81 0.95 -4.66 -2.80
CA ARG A 81 -0.14 -3.93 -3.41
C ARG A 81 -1.45 -4.37 -2.79
N ILE A 82 -2.24 -3.40 -2.33
CA ILE A 82 -3.66 -3.56 -2.00
C ILE A 82 -4.48 -3.24 -3.25
N ARG A 83 -5.40 -4.13 -3.59
CA ARG A 83 -6.51 -3.87 -4.52
C ARG A 83 -7.82 -3.91 -3.75
N PHE A 84 -8.71 -2.98 -4.10
CA PHE A 84 -10.06 -2.88 -3.55
C PHE A 84 -11.04 -3.63 -4.43
N ASP A 85 -11.97 -4.36 -3.80
CA ASP A 85 -13.02 -5.12 -4.48
C ASP A 85 -14.31 -4.29 -4.71
N ASP A 86 -14.33 -3.03 -4.26
CA ASP A 86 -15.41 -2.08 -4.53
C ASP A 86 -15.27 -1.49 -5.94
N GLY A 87 -16.39 -1.42 -6.68
CA GLY A 87 -16.43 -1.05 -8.10
C GLY A 87 -15.86 0.33 -8.38
N GLU A 88 -16.16 1.31 -7.52
CA GLU A 88 -15.76 2.72 -7.68
C GLU A 88 -14.25 2.91 -7.49
N VAL A 89 -13.62 2.12 -6.62
CA VAL A 89 -12.17 2.18 -6.36
C VAL A 89 -11.40 0.99 -6.95
N SER A 90 -12.04 0.20 -7.82
CA SER A 90 -11.49 -1.05 -8.36
C SER A 90 -10.27 -0.85 -9.25
N ASP A 91 -10.04 0.36 -9.76
CA ASP A 91 -8.85 0.75 -10.51
C ASP A 91 -7.72 1.29 -9.62
N TYR A 92 -8.02 1.65 -8.38
CA TYR A 92 -7.04 2.19 -7.43
C TYR A 92 -6.21 1.11 -6.76
N ARG A 93 -4.95 1.39 -6.48
CA ARG A 93 -4.10 0.55 -5.62
C ARG A 93 -3.41 1.41 -4.57
N MET A 94 -3.29 0.85 -3.37
CA MET A 94 -2.33 1.34 -2.39
C MET A 94 -1.13 0.41 -2.38
N ILE A 95 0.08 0.97 -2.42
CA ILE A 95 1.33 0.22 -2.34
C ILE A 95 1.95 0.51 -0.98
N TYR A 96 2.23 -0.54 -0.20
CA TYR A 96 2.84 -0.38 1.11
C TYR A 96 4.07 -1.26 1.31
N ALA A 97 4.95 -0.82 2.21
CA ALA A 97 6.09 -1.57 2.72
C ALA A 97 5.84 -1.92 4.20
N PRO A 98 5.94 -3.20 4.59
CA PRO A 98 5.92 -3.57 5.99
C PRO A 98 7.32 -3.46 6.60
N ILE A 99 7.44 -2.79 7.75
CA ILE A 99 8.68 -2.72 8.53
C ILE A 99 8.52 -3.60 9.76
N PHE A 100 9.51 -4.48 9.95
CA PHE A 100 9.60 -5.39 11.09
C PHE A 100 10.97 -5.26 11.73
N GLU A 101 11.01 -4.58 12.88
CA GLU A 101 12.26 -4.37 13.61
C GLU A 101 12.20 -5.07 14.96
N LYS A 102 13.24 -5.84 15.27
CA LYS A 102 13.39 -6.43 16.60
C LYS A 102 14.08 -5.41 17.51
N GLN A 103 13.38 -5.01 18.56
CA GLN A 103 13.89 -4.09 19.55
C GLN A 103 14.89 -4.78 20.50
N PRO A 104 15.83 -4.05 21.13
CA PRO A 104 16.83 -4.63 22.04
C PRO A 104 16.23 -5.40 23.23
N ASN A 105 15.02 -5.03 23.66
CA ASN A 105 14.28 -5.71 24.73
C ASN A 105 13.59 -7.01 24.27
N GLY A 106 13.76 -7.40 23.00
CA GLY A 106 13.17 -8.60 22.41
C GLY A 106 11.75 -8.42 21.86
N SER A 107 11.12 -7.25 22.03
CA SER A 107 9.84 -6.97 21.37
C SER A 107 10.03 -6.71 19.87
N TYR A 108 8.94 -6.78 19.11
CA TYR A 108 8.94 -6.37 17.71
C TYR A 108 8.21 -5.04 17.56
N HIS A 109 8.86 -4.10 16.89
CA HIS A 109 8.21 -2.94 16.31
C HIS A 109 7.73 -3.31 14.91
N ARG A 110 6.48 -2.97 14.61
CA ARG A 110 5.80 -3.35 13.36
C ARG A 110 5.05 -2.16 12.82
N GLU A 111 5.34 -1.81 11.58
CA GLU A 111 4.75 -0.67 10.89
C GLU A 111 4.37 -1.00 9.46
N ILE A 112 3.41 -0.24 8.95
CA ILE A 112 3.01 -0.25 7.55
C ILE A 112 3.26 1.14 7.01
N TYR A 113 4.06 1.24 5.97
CA TYR A 113 4.31 2.49 5.25
C TYR A 113 3.62 2.46 3.90
N ILE A 114 2.60 3.29 3.72
CA ILE A 114 1.95 3.48 2.43
C ILE A 114 2.83 4.39 1.58
N LEU A 115 3.43 3.84 0.54
CA LEU A 115 4.42 4.51 -0.33
C LEU A 115 3.79 5.20 -1.54
N ALA A 116 2.65 4.68 -2.01
CA ALA A 116 1.97 5.24 -3.17
C ALA A 116 0.48 4.91 -3.17
N VAL A 117 -0.29 5.84 -3.71
CA VAL A 117 -1.66 5.62 -4.15
C VAL A 117 -1.70 5.83 -5.66
N ILE A 118 -2.27 4.87 -6.39
CA ILE A 118 -2.22 4.88 -7.85
C ILE A 118 -3.59 4.53 -8.43
N ASN A 119 -3.91 5.04 -9.61
CA ASN A 119 -5.03 4.58 -10.41
C ASN A 119 -4.47 3.88 -11.65
N LYS A 120 -4.72 2.57 -11.75
CA LYS A 120 -4.07 1.70 -12.75
C LYS A 120 -4.40 2.11 -14.19
N LYS A 121 -5.56 2.71 -14.45
CA LYS A 121 -5.95 3.20 -15.77
C LYS A 121 -5.39 4.59 -16.05
N LEU A 122 -5.62 5.54 -15.14
CA LEU A 122 -5.20 6.93 -15.32
C LEU A 122 -3.68 7.06 -15.39
N ASP A 123 -2.96 6.31 -14.55
CA ASP A 123 -1.50 6.37 -14.47
C ASP A 123 -0.80 5.42 -15.45
N ASN A 124 -1.56 4.60 -16.21
CA ASN A 124 -1.04 3.51 -17.04
C ASN A 124 -0.06 2.58 -16.31
N PHE A 125 -0.28 2.37 -15.01
CA PHE A 125 0.66 1.65 -14.16
C PHE A 125 0.73 0.15 -14.48
N ASN A 126 1.95 -0.35 -14.68
CA ASN A 126 2.21 -1.71 -15.17
C ASN A 126 3.14 -2.54 -14.29
N TYR A 127 3.50 -2.05 -13.09
CA TYR A 127 4.37 -2.71 -12.13
C TYR A 127 5.81 -2.97 -12.62
N GLN A 128 6.22 -2.48 -13.78
CA GLN A 128 7.57 -2.70 -14.28
C GLN A 128 8.57 -1.78 -13.57
N PRO A 129 9.81 -2.25 -13.29
CA PRO A 129 10.83 -1.45 -12.61
C PRO A 129 11.13 -0.11 -13.27
N GLU A 130 11.05 -0.04 -14.60
CA GLU A 130 11.30 1.16 -15.39
C GLU A 130 10.14 2.17 -15.41
N HIS A 131 8.97 1.81 -14.89
CA HIS A 131 7.83 2.73 -14.84
C HIS A 131 8.10 3.87 -13.85
N PRO A 132 7.83 5.15 -14.18
CA PRO A 132 8.19 6.28 -13.32
C PRO A 132 7.71 6.17 -11.87
N ILE A 133 6.46 5.75 -11.67
CA ILE A 133 5.88 5.51 -10.34
C ILE A 133 6.60 4.37 -9.61
N THR A 134 6.97 3.29 -10.31
CA THR A 134 7.73 2.19 -9.71
C THR A 134 9.10 2.67 -9.25
N THR A 135 9.81 3.44 -10.08
CA THR A 135 11.10 4.06 -9.72
C THR A 135 10.98 4.93 -8.46
N ARG A 136 9.89 5.72 -8.34
CA ARG A 136 9.60 6.50 -7.13
C ARG A 136 9.38 5.59 -5.91
N ILE A 137 8.57 4.54 -6.03
CA ILE A 137 8.33 3.57 -4.95
C ILE A 137 9.63 2.90 -4.48
N ILE A 138 10.53 2.57 -5.41
CA ILE A 138 11.85 2.01 -5.09
C ILE A 138 12.65 3.01 -4.24
N LYS A 139 12.73 4.28 -4.66
CA LYS A 139 13.43 5.33 -3.92
C LYS A 139 12.84 5.54 -2.51
N ASP A 140 11.52 5.65 -2.43
CA ASP A 140 10.80 5.82 -1.15
C ASP A 140 11.05 4.61 -0.22
N TYR A 141 11.08 3.39 -0.76
CA TYR A 141 11.41 2.19 -0.01
C TYR A 141 12.86 2.19 0.49
N GLU A 142 13.81 2.59 -0.35
CA GLU A 142 15.23 2.69 0.00
C GLU A 142 15.46 3.75 1.10
N GLU A 143 14.79 4.89 1.02
CA GLU A 143 14.85 5.95 2.04
C GLU A 143 14.41 5.44 3.42
N LEU A 144 13.36 4.60 3.48
CA LEU A 144 12.90 3.98 4.73
C LEU A 144 13.92 3.02 5.36
N HIS A 145 14.75 2.38 4.55
CA HIS A 145 15.70 1.34 4.99
C HIS A 145 17.16 1.82 5.04
N SER A 146 17.42 3.10 4.77
CA SER A 146 18.77 3.68 4.76
C SER A 146 19.26 4.16 6.13
N ASN A 147 18.54 3.85 7.22
CA ASN A 147 18.87 4.23 8.59
C ASN A 147 19.49 3.08 9.40
#